data_AF-A0A9W7EJX3-F1
#
_entry.id   AF-A0A9W7EJX3-F1
#
_cell.length_a   1.000
_cell.length_b   1.000
_cell.length_c   1.000
_cell.angle_alpha   90.00
_cell.angle_beta   90.00
_cell.angle_gamma   90.00
#
_symmetry.space_group_name_H-M   'P 1'
#
loop_
_entity.id
_entity.type
_entity.pdbx_description
1 polymer ?
#
loop_
_entity_poly.entity_id
_entity_poly.type
_entity_poly.pdbx_seq_one_letter_code
_entity_poly.pdbx_strand_id
1 'polypeptide(L)'
;MDTFERTYTLPEGRGEFTMSVVGHKQENGQTLSSTGLTLWRAAEYMNSYLLKRPWSSTGKSYNAMELGSGIGFNGILLSKLNVNGSTTLTDGDTDTLENLVENVERNGGGCEVKQLRWGVDKVERVWDMIIASDVIYVPNVVPLLFDVVTAGLSEVGVFVLAYARRNVKFEMVLEEAEKRGMVWSKEETGVDGENVWVFRKGEGLSEIIVKTRTGREIRLGVKLSDTVLKVKNKLGAVEGLVLPDKQILLMKGVTLENEKTLDQYGVVKGTTIFYRLQDHTGN
;
A
#
# COMPACT_ATOMS: atom_id res chain seq x y z
N MET A 1 8.00 -8.25 28.34
CA MET A 1 7.13 -7.90 27.22
C MET A 1 5.75 -7.60 27.77
N ASP A 2 5.08 -6.59 27.22
CA ASP A 2 3.70 -6.19 27.51
C ASP A 2 2.78 -6.68 26.39
N THR A 3 1.51 -6.92 26.73
CA THR A 3 0.45 -7.15 25.75
C THR A 3 -0.16 -5.82 25.32
N PHE A 4 -0.27 -5.61 24.01
CA PHE A 4 -0.96 -4.49 23.40
C PHE A 4 -2.19 -4.99 22.68
N GLU A 5 -3.35 -4.45 23.06
CA GLU A 5 -4.62 -4.78 22.40
C GLU A 5 -5.15 -3.57 21.64
N ARG A 6 -5.72 -3.84 20.47
CA ARG A 6 -6.37 -2.82 19.66
C ARG A 6 -7.52 -3.39 18.86
N THR A 7 -8.68 -2.75 18.97
CA THR A 7 -9.87 -3.10 18.18
C THR A 7 -9.96 -2.21 16.94
N TYR A 8 -10.17 -2.86 15.80
CA TYR A 8 -10.37 -2.23 14.51
C TYR A 8 -11.77 -2.55 13.98
N THR A 9 -12.51 -1.53 13.56
CA THR A 9 -13.69 -1.72 12.72
C THR A 9 -13.23 -2.04 11.30
N LEU A 10 -13.48 -3.26 10.84
CA LEU A 10 -13.08 -3.69 9.50
C LEU A 10 -13.98 -3.01 8.45
N PRO A 11 -13.41 -2.53 7.34
CA PRO A 11 -14.17 -1.84 6.32
C PRO A 11 -15.18 -2.78 5.65
N GLU A 12 -16.19 -2.16 5.01
CA GLU A 12 -17.20 -2.87 4.20
C GLU A 12 -18.08 -3.83 5.01
N GLY A 13 -18.38 -3.48 6.26
CA GLY A 13 -19.34 -4.21 7.10
C GLY A 13 -18.84 -5.55 7.64
N ARG A 14 -17.53 -5.79 7.61
CA ARG A 14 -16.91 -7.06 8.05
C ARG A 14 -16.78 -7.21 9.57
N GLY A 15 -17.45 -6.35 10.34
CA GLY A 15 -17.45 -6.39 11.81
C GLY A 15 -16.18 -5.81 12.41
N GLU A 16 -15.85 -6.26 13.62
CA GLU A 16 -14.69 -5.80 14.38
C GLU A 16 -13.64 -6.89 14.51
N PHE A 17 -12.37 -6.48 14.57
CA PHE A 17 -11.24 -7.34 14.85
C PHE A 17 -10.43 -6.75 15.99
N THR A 18 -10.30 -7.51 17.08
CA THR A 18 -9.41 -7.15 18.19
C THR A 18 -8.08 -7.86 18.00
N MET A 19 -7.05 -7.09 17.71
CA MET A 19 -5.67 -7.54 17.64
C MET A 19 -5.07 -7.57 19.05
N SER A 20 -4.30 -8.62 19.34
CA SER A 20 -3.52 -8.76 20.58
C SER A 20 -2.08 -9.14 20.23
N VAL A 21 -1.12 -8.26 20.49
CA VAL A 21 0.31 -8.51 20.20
C VAL A 21 1.16 -8.32 21.45
N VAL A 22 2.20 -9.13 21.58
CA VAL A 22 3.17 -9.07 22.67
C VAL A 22 4.46 -8.43 22.16
N GLY A 23 4.96 -7.44 22.90
CA GLY A 23 6.15 -6.67 22.55
C GLY A 23 6.75 -5.94 23.75
N HIS A 24 7.67 -5.02 23.54
CA HIS A 24 8.21 -4.11 24.56
C HIS A 24 7.57 -2.73 24.44
N LYS A 25 7.29 -2.08 25.59
CA LYS A 25 6.90 -0.66 25.61
C LYS A 25 8.05 0.21 25.12
N GLN A 26 7.68 1.32 24.47
CA GLN A 26 8.62 2.37 24.08
C GLN A 26 9.16 3.04 25.36
N GLU A 27 10.42 2.79 25.69
CA GLU A 27 11.14 3.51 26.74
C GLU A 27 12.34 4.26 26.15
N ASN A 28 12.73 5.38 26.76
CA ASN A 28 13.87 6.18 26.33
C ASN A 28 15.16 5.36 26.42
N GLY A 29 15.85 5.16 25.28
CA GLY A 29 17.19 4.56 25.25
C GLY A 29 17.29 3.11 24.74
N GLN A 30 16.37 2.66 23.87
CA GLN A 30 16.48 1.34 23.26
C GLN A 30 17.72 1.20 22.36
N THR A 31 18.41 0.05 22.48
CA THR A 31 19.55 -0.37 21.67
C THR A 31 19.09 -1.06 20.38
N LEU A 32 19.98 -1.21 19.38
CA LEU A 32 19.71 -1.93 18.11
C LEU A 32 19.08 -3.34 18.28
N SER A 33 19.24 -3.94 19.47
CA SER A 33 18.70 -5.26 19.84
C SER A 33 17.27 -5.26 20.40
N SER A 34 16.63 -4.10 20.63
CA SER A 34 15.27 -4.03 21.22
C SER A 34 14.27 -3.20 20.39
N THR A 35 14.67 -2.69 19.22
CA THR A 35 13.81 -1.89 18.34
C THR A 35 12.71 -2.70 17.66
N GLY A 36 12.96 -3.97 17.34
CA GLY A 36 12.02 -4.87 16.66
C GLY A 36 10.78 -5.24 17.49
N LEU A 37 10.81 -5.02 18.81
CA LEU A 37 9.73 -5.40 19.70
C LEU A 37 8.82 -4.22 20.11
N THR A 38 9.05 -3.01 19.61
CA THR A 38 8.35 -1.80 20.06
C THR A 38 7.23 -1.40 19.10
N LEU A 39 6.07 -1.01 19.63
CA LEU A 39 5.00 -0.43 18.82
C LEU A 39 5.32 1.03 18.47
N TRP A 40 5.55 1.30 17.19
CA TRP A 40 5.94 2.62 16.70
C TRP A 40 4.79 3.38 16.06
N ARG A 41 4.83 4.72 16.15
CA ARG A 41 3.80 5.61 15.57
C ARG A 41 3.60 5.40 14.07
N ALA A 42 4.65 5.07 13.32
CA ALA A 42 4.53 4.78 11.89
C ALA A 42 3.63 3.57 11.61
N ALA A 43 3.62 2.58 12.51
CA ALA A 43 2.76 1.41 12.37
C ALA A 43 1.27 1.80 12.46
N GLU A 44 0.91 2.79 13.28
CA GLU A 44 -0.46 3.31 13.35
C GLU A 44 -0.87 4.04 12.07
N TYR A 45 0.05 4.79 11.46
CA TYR A 45 -0.18 5.44 10.17
C TYR A 45 -0.39 4.40 9.07
N MET A 46 0.40 3.32 9.06
CA MET A 46 0.21 2.20 8.13
C MET A 46 -1.17 1.56 8.31
N ASN A 47 -1.57 1.19 9.54
CA ASN A 47 -2.87 0.55 9.78
C ASN A 47 -4.04 1.48 9.41
N SER A 48 -3.92 2.78 9.71
CA SER A 48 -4.89 3.79 9.28
C SER A 48 -5.00 3.90 7.76
N TYR A 49 -3.88 3.84 7.05
CA TYR A 49 -3.83 3.84 5.58
C TYR A 49 -4.52 2.58 5.02
N LEU A 50 -4.20 1.41 5.54
CA LEU A 50 -4.75 0.12 5.10
C LEU A 50 -6.26 0.04 5.31
N LEU A 51 -6.79 0.51 6.44
CA LEU A 51 -8.23 0.49 6.74
C LEU A 51 -9.07 1.35 5.79
N LYS A 52 -8.48 2.40 5.20
CA LYS A 52 -9.15 3.27 4.23
C LYS A 52 -9.19 2.67 2.81
N ARG A 53 -8.49 1.56 2.55
CA ARG A 53 -8.43 0.96 1.21
C ARG A 53 -9.68 0.13 0.90
N PRO A 54 -10.13 0.12 -0.37
CA PRO A 54 -11.28 -0.68 -0.81
C PRO A 54 -10.89 -2.17 -1.02
N TRP A 55 -10.86 -2.96 0.05
CA TRP A 55 -10.40 -4.36 0.01
C TRP A 55 -11.36 -5.32 -0.72
N SER A 56 -12.63 -5.36 -0.33
CA SER A 56 -13.59 -6.35 -0.88
C SER A 56 -14.37 -5.78 -2.05
N SER A 57 -14.62 -4.47 -2.06
CA SER A 57 -15.29 -3.80 -3.17
C SER A 57 -14.50 -3.87 -4.46
N THR A 58 -13.17 -4.07 -4.43
CA THR A 58 -12.32 -4.25 -5.63
C THR A 58 -12.29 -5.67 -6.17
N GLY A 59 -12.61 -6.68 -5.35
CA GLY A 59 -12.36 -8.09 -5.65
C GLY A 59 -10.86 -8.43 -5.75
N LYS A 60 -9.98 -7.51 -5.32
CA LYS A 60 -8.54 -7.62 -5.47
C LYS A 60 -7.97 -8.48 -4.35
N SER A 61 -7.12 -9.42 -4.73
CA SER A 61 -6.30 -10.20 -3.83
C SER A 61 -4.84 -9.79 -4.05
N TYR A 62 -4.07 -9.72 -2.97
CA TYR A 62 -2.65 -9.44 -3.05
C TYR A 62 -1.85 -10.64 -2.57
N ASN A 63 -0.79 -10.99 -3.30
CA ASN A 63 0.35 -11.63 -2.68
C ASN A 63 1.19 -10.56 -1.98
N ALA A 64 0.99 -10.38 -0.67
CA ALA A 64 1.56 -9.28 0.09
C ALA A 64 2.72 -9.71 1.00
N MET A 65 3.67 -8.80 1.21
CA MET A 65 4.76 -8.96 2.16
C MET A 65 4.87 -7.74 3.09
N GLU A 66 5.19 -7.98 4.36
CA GLU A 66 5.69 -6.96 5.28
C GLU A 66 7.19 -7.13 5.49
N LEU A 67 7.93 -6.02 5.36
CA LEU A 67 9.36 -5.92 5.59
C LEU A 67 9.62 -5.30 6.97
N GLY A 68 10.43 -5.96 7.80
CA GLY A 68 10.76 -5.50 9.15
C GLY A 68 9.53 -5.51 10.06
N SER A 69 8.84 -6.67 10.09
CA SER A 69 7.56 -6.85 10.76
C SER A 69 7.59 -6.58 12.26
N GLY A 70 8.75 -6.76 12.92
CA GLY A 70 8.84 -6.64 14.37
C GLY A 70 7.82 -7.54 15.07
N ILE A 71 6.91 -6.93 15.84
CA ILE A 71 5.82 -7.65 16.54
C ILE A 71 4.64 -8.08 15.62
N GLY A 72 4.65 -7.68 14.35
CA GLY A 72 3.64 -8.07 13.35
C GLY A 72 2.39 -7.18 13.29
N PHE A 73 2.46 -5.98 13.88
CA PHE A 73 1.29 -5.11 14.05
C PHE A 73 0.62 -4.67 12.72
N ASN A 74 1.38 -4.48 11.64
CA ASN A 74 0.77 -4.15 10.34
C ASN A 74 0.44 -5.40 9.52
N GLY A 75 1.34 -6.38 9.46
CA GLY A 75 1.12 -7.63 8.73
C GLY A 75 -0.09 -8.42 9.22
N ILE A 76 -0.33 -8.49 10.53
CA ILE A 76 -1.50 -9.19 11.08
C ILE A 76 -2.79 -8.49 10.64
N LEU A 77 -2.89 -7.16 10.75
CA LEU A 77 -4.08 -6.44 10.27
C LEU A 77 -4.26 -6.62 8.76
N LEU A 78 -3.17 -6.51 7.99
CA LEU A 78 -3.17 -6.72 6.55
C LEU A 78 -3.74 -8.09 6.18
N SER A 79 -3.38 -9.15 6.90
CA SER A 79 -3.94 -10.49 6.65
C SER A 79 -5.45 -10.57 6.85
N LYS A 80 -6.00 -9.85 7.85
CA LYS A 80 -7.44 -9.79 8.08
C LYS A 80 -8.14 -8.94 7.02
N LEU A 81 -7.44 -7.95 6.47
CA LEU A 81 -7.95 -7.11 5.40
C LEU A 81 -7.92 -7.81 4.02
N ASN A 82 -6.84 -8.53 3.73
CA ASN A 82 -6.53 -9.21 2.46
C ASN A 82 -7.07 -10.65 2.39
N VAL A 83 -8.37 -10.83 2.65
CA VAL A 83 -9.02 -12.15 2.86
C VAL A 83 -8.86 -13.16 1.73
N ASN A 84 -8.73 -12.70 0.48
CA ASN A 84 -8.59 -13.57 -0.69
C ASN A 84 -7.13 -13.72 -1.15
N GLY A 85 -6.18 -13.13 -0.40
CA GLY A 85 -4.76 -13.12 -0.73
C GLY A 85 -3.91 -13.86 0.29
N SER A 86 -2.60 -13.68 0.15
CA SER A 86 -1.61 -14.22 1.09
C SER A 86 -0.79 -13.08 1.68
N THR A 87 -0.43 -13.21 2.95
CA THR A 87 0.41 -12.23 3.65
C THR A 87 1.61 -12.93 4.25
N THR A 88 2.81 -12.50 3.87
CA THR A 88 4.08 -13.00 4.42
C THR A 88 4.72 -11.90 5.27
N LEU A 89 4.99 -12.17 6.54
CA LEU A 89 5.65 -11.25 7.47
C LEU A 89 7.12 -11.63 7.55
N THR A 90 8.00 -10.63 7.49
CA THR A 90 9.44 -10.87 7.47
C THR A 90 10.21 -9.97 8.42
N ASP A 91 11.21 -10.55 9.07
CA ASP A 91 12.18 -9.81 9.86
C ASP A 91 13.59 -10.39 9.67
N GLY A 92 14.61 -9.59 9.91
CA GLY A 92 16.00 -10.03 9.82
C GLY A 92 16.50 -10.70 11.09
N ASP A 93 15.90 -10.35 12.24
CA ASP A 93 16.33 -10.81 13.56
C ASP A 93 15.61 -12.11 13.99
N THR A 94 16.38 -13.13 14.38
CA THR A 94 15.83 -14.46 14.70
C THR A 94 14.96 -14.44 15.96
N ASP A 95 15.36 -13.72 17.01
CA ASP A 95 14.60 -13.64 18.26
C ASP A 95 13.26 -12.94 18.04
N THR A 96 13.24 -11.91 17.19
CA THR A 96 12.03 -11.21 16.75
C THR A 96 11.07 -12.15 16.02
N LEU A 97 11.58 -13.07 15.19
CA LEU A 97 10.75 -14.02 14.45
C LEU A 97 10.00 -15.01 15.35
N GLU A 98 10.62 -15.47 16.45
CA GLU A 98 9.94 -16.38 17.39
C GLU A 98 8.71 -15.71 18.02
N ASN A 99 8.88 -14.48 18.53
CA ASN A 99 7.76 -13.69 19.07
C ASN A 99 6.72 -13.34 18.00
N LEU A 100 7.16 -13.07 16.77
CA LEU A 100 6.28 -12.78 15.64
C LEU A 100 5.37 -13.97 15.29
N VAL A 101 5.91 -15.20 15.29
CA VAL A 101 5.11 -16.42 15.09
C VAL A 101 4.05 -16.53 16.18
N GLU A 102 4.41 -16.33 17.45
CA GLU A 102 3.43 -16.36 18.54
C GLU A 102 2.34 -15.31 18.38
N ASN A 103 2.71 -14.08 17.99
CA ASN A 103 1.73 -13.02 17.75
C ASN A 103 0.79 -13.34 16.58
N VAL A 104 1.30 -13.93 15.51
CA VAL A 104 0.46 -14.39 14.39
C VAL A 104 -0.56 -15.43 14.88
N GLU A 105 -0.12 -16.44 15.64
CA GLU A 105 -1.00 -17.49 16.16
C GLU A 105 -2.04 -16.95 17.15
N ARG A 106 -1.66 -16.03 18.05
CA ARG A 106 -2.58 -15.35 18.99
C ARG A 106 -3.74 -14.65 18.26
N ASN A 107 -3.51 -14.21 17.04
CA ASN A 107 -4.50 -13.52 16.21
C ASN A 107 -5.18 -14.46 15.18
N GLY A 108 -5.13 -15.78 15.41
CA GLY A 108 -5.80 -16.78 14.58
C GLY A 108 -5.05 -17.14 13.29
N GLY A 109 -3.73 -16.91 13.26
CA GLY A 109 -2.87 -17.32 12.16
C GLY A 109 -3.21 -16.66 10.82
N GLY A 110 -2.94 -17.40 9.74
CA GLY A 110 -3.24 -16.98 8.36
C GLY A 110 -2.14 -16.14 7.69
N CYS A 111 -0.99 -15.99 8.35
CA CYS A 111 0.19 -15.37 7.79
C CYS A 111 1.34 -16.38 7.70
N GLU A 112 2.16 -16.24 6.67
CA GLU A 112 3.46 -16.91 6.63
C GLU A 112 4.50 -16.03 7.35
N VAL A 113 5.35 -16.59 8.21
CA VAL A 113 6.45 -15.87 8.85
C VAL A 113 7.78 -16.40 8.31
N LYS A 114 8.67 -15.51 7.86
CA LYS A 114 9.96 -15.87 7.26
C LYS A 114 11.07 -14.92 7.66
N GLN A 115 12.28 -15.45 7.83
CA GLN A 115 13.47 -14.61 7.95
C GLN A 115 13.81 -13.97 6.60
N LEU A 116 14.14 -12.68 6.61
CA LEU A 116 14.68 -11.97 5.45
C LEU A 116 15.67 -10.88 5.90
N ARG A 117 16.96 -11.14 5.70
CA ARG A 117 18.04 -10.20 6.01
C ARG A 117 18.43 -9.43 4.76
N TRP A 118 18.20 -8.12 4.77
CA TRP A 118 18.46 -7.27 3.61
C TRP A 118 19.95 -7.18 3.33
N GLY A 119 20.31 -7.31 2.04
CA GLY A 119 21.71 -7.36 1.60
C GLY A 119 22.40 -8.72 1.80
N VAL A 120 21.73 -9.71 2.40
CA VAL A 120 22.28 -11.07 2.61
C VAL A 120 21.45 -12.10 1.87
N ASP A 121 20.14 -12.12 2.13
CA ASP A 121 19.24 -13.12 1.58
C ASP A 121 18.74 -12.70 0.18
N LYS A 122 18.57 -13.69 -0.71
CA LYS A 122 18.08 -13.45 -2.07
C LYS A 122 16.56 -13.34 -2.08
N VAL A 123 16.06 -12.41 -2.88
CA VAL A 123 14.62 -12.22 -3.15
C VAL A 123 14.26 -12.96 -4.43
N GLU A 124 13.60 -14.12 -4.28
CA GLU A 124 13.25 -14.99 -5.42
C GLU A 124 11.75 -14.93 -5.78
N ARG A 125 10.92 -14.39 -4.88
CA ARG A 125 9.47 -14.26 -5.05
C ARG A 125 9.10 -12.83 -5.39
N VAL A 126 8.05 -12.70 -6.20
CA VAL A 126 7.46 -11.41 -6.56
C VAL A 126 6.16 -11.19 -5.76
N TRP A 127 5.95 -9.97 -5.26
CA TRP A 127 4.81 -9.54 -4.46
C TRP A 127 4.05 -8.39 -5.13
N ASP A 128 2.73 -8.40 -5.00
CA ASP A 128 1.85 -7.36 -5.53
C ASP A 128 1.73 -6.16 -4.59
N MET A 129 2.00 -6.40 -3.30
CA MET A 129 2.05 -5.38 -2.27
C MET A 129 3.23 -5.67 -1.35
N ILE A 130 4.07 -4.69 -1.13
CA ILE A 130 5.08 -4.71 -0.06
C ILE A 130 4.73 -3.57 0.89
N ILE A 131 4.71 -3.82 2.18
CA ILE A 131 4.55 -2.80 3.21
C ILE A 131 5.78 -2.77 4.12
N ALA A 132 6.12 -1.58 4.63
CA ALA A 132 7.12 -1.43 5.68
C ALA A 132 6.74 -0.24 6.56
N SER A 133 6.99 -0.34 7.87
CA SER A 133 6.78 0.76 8.80
C SER A 133 7.95 0.89 9.75
N ASP A 134 8.42 2.12 9.95
CA ASP A 134 9.54 2.45 10.85
C ASP A 134 10.86 1.70 10.64
N VAL A 135 11.12 1.23 9.41
CA VAL A 135 12.32 0.45 9.11
C VAL A 135 13.57 1.29 8.81
N ILE A 136 13.46 2.62 8.80
CA ILE A 136 14.54 3.54 8.40
C ILE A 136 15.14 4.20 9.64
N TYR A 137 16.07 3.50 10.29
CA TYR A 137 16.75 3.96 11.51
C TYR A 137 18.14 4.56 11.26
N VAL A 138 18.85 4.10 10.22
CA VAL A 138 20.15 4.65 9.77
C VAL A 138 20.23 4.75 8.25
N PRO A 139 21.04 5.68 7.68
CA PRO A 139 21.08 5.92 6.25
C PRO A 139 21.41 4.68 5.40
N ASN A 140 22.29 3.81 5.90
CA ASN A 140 22.74 2.62 5.16
C ASN A 140 21.63 1.59 4.90
N VAL A 141 20.51 1.66 5.62
CA VAL A 141 19.37 0.75 5.43
C VAL A 141 18.56 1.12 4.18
N VAL A 142 18.56 2.40 3.78
CA VAL A 142 17.78 2.89 2.63
C VAL A 142 18.10 2.14 1.33
N PRO A 143 19.37 2.03 0.87
CA PRO A 143 19.67 1.29 -0.36
C PRO A 143 19.34 -0.21 -0.24
N LEU A 144 19.58 -0.83 0.93
CA LEU A 144 19.30 -2.25 1.16
C LEU A 144 17.79 -2.55 1.12
N LEU A 145 16.97 -1.65 1.66
CA LEU A 145 15.51 -1.72 1.56
C LEU A 145 15.08 -1.67 0.09
N PHE A 146 15.59 -0.71 -0.68
CA PHE A 146 15.21 -0.58 -2.10
C PHE A 146 15.75 -1.70 -2.98
N ASP A 147 16.86 -2.35 -2.64
CA ASP A 147 17.31 -3.58 -3.32
C ASP A 147 16.25 -4.69 -3.18
N VAL A 148 15.73 -4.90 -1.96
CA VAL A 148 14.68 -5.89 -1.70
C VAL A 148 13.37 -5.51 -2.39
N VAL A 149 12.95 -4.25 -2.28
CA VAL A 149 11.70 -3.77 -2.91
C VAL A 149 11.77 -3.89 -4.43
N THR A 150 12.85 -3.44 -5.06
CA THR A 150 12.93 -3.43 -6.53
C THR A 150 13.05 -4.83 -7.13
N ALA A 151 13.73 -5.75 -6.42
CA ALA A 151 13.81 -7.16 -6.80
C ALA A 151 12.47 -7.90 -6.59
N GLY A 152 11.78 -7.61 -5.50
CA GLY A 152 10.59 -8.34 -5.07
C GLY A 152 9.26 -7.77 -5.53
N LEU A 153 9.18 -6.51 -5.96
CA LEU A 153 7.90 -5.90 -6.33
C LEU A 153 7.49 -6.26 -7.75
N SER A 154 6.22 -6.64 -7.96
CA SER A 154 5.69 -6.89 -9.30
C SER A 154 5.65 -5.60 -10.14
N GLU A 155 5.61 -5.74 -11.47
CA GLU A 155 5.60 -4.59 -12.39
C GLU A 155 4.42 -3.63 -12.18
N VAL A 156 3.30 -4.15 -11.67
CA VAL A 156 2.10 -3.36 -11.30
C VAL A 156 1.92 -3.26 -9.79
N GLY A 157 2.91 -3.71 -9.03
CA GLY A 157 2.86 -3.79 -7.57
C GLY A 157 2.91 -2.41 -6.91
N VAL A 158 2.62 -2.42 -5.61
CA VAL A 158 2.72 -1.24 -4.76
C VAL A 158 3.65 -1.49 -3.58
N PHE A 159 4.59 -0.58 -3.35
CA PHE A 159 5.33 -0.53 -2.10
C PHE A 159 4.80 0.62 -1.25
N VAL A 160 4.35 0.32 -0.04
CA VAL A 160 3.84 1.33 0.90
C VAL A 160 4.79 1.43 2.08
N LEU A 161 5.28 2.63 2.37
CA LEU A 161 6.20 2.91 3.46
C LEU A 161 5.59 3.94 4.40
N ALA A 162 5.32 3.55 5.64
CA ALA A 162 4.97 4.51 6.68
C ALA A 162 6.25 5.01 7.36
N TYR A 163 6.42 6.33 7.38
CA TYR A 163 7.59 6.99 7.94
C TYR A 163 7.21 7.92 9.09
N ALA A 164 7.85 7.73 10.24
CA ALA A 164 7.86 8.67 11.36
C ALA A 164 9.25 9.30 11.47
N ARG A 165 9.35 10.53 11.98
CA ARG A 165 10.60 11.30 11.92
C ARG A 165 11.72 10.61 12.72
N ARG A 166 12.85 10.35 12.06
CA ARG A 166 14.08 9.76 12.64
C ARG A 166 15.30 10.64 12.33
N ASN A 167 16.49 10.09 12.56
CA ASN A 167 17.78 10.71 12.26
C ASN A 167 18.11 10.75 10.75
N VAL A 168 17.30 10.09 9.91
CA VAL A 168 17.47 10.06 8.46
C VAL A 168 16.53 11.06 7.81
N LYS A 169 17.04 11.91 6.92
CA LYS A 169 16.19 12.82 6.14
C LYS A 169 15.39 12.02 5.12
N PHE A 170 14.08 12.25 5.05
CA PHE A 170 13.22 11.45 4.17
C PHE A 170 13.52 11.70 2.69
N GLU A 171 14.09 12.85 2.35
CA GLU A 171 14.56 13.17 1.00
C GLU A 171 15.54 12.12 0.46
N MET A 172 16.39 11.53 1.32
CA MET A 172 17.30 10.44 0.91
C MET A 172 16.55 9.19 0.44
N VAL A 173 15.37 8.93 1.00
CA VAL A 173 14.51 7.81 0.63
C VAL A 173 13.90 8.07 -0.75
N LEU A 174 13.48 9.31 -1.01
CA LEU A 174 12.94 9.71 -2.32
C LEU A 174 14.03 9.67 -3.40
N GLU A 175 15.22 10.19 -3.11
CA GLU A 175 16.36 10.16 -4.03
C GLU A 175 16.76 8.72 -4.42
N GLU A 176 16.82 7.79 -3.45
CA GLU A 176 17.11 6.38 -3.75
C GLU A 176 15.97 5.72 -4.53
N ALA A 177 14.70 6.01 -4.21
CA ALA A 177 13.56 5.51 -4.97
C ALA A 177 13.61 5.97 -6.45
N GLU A 178 13.87 7.26 -6.69
CA GLU A 178 13.95 7.85 -8.02
C GLU A 178 15.13 7.30 -8.82
N LYS A 179 16.29 7.10 -8.18
CA LYS A 179 17.45 6.43 -8.77
C LYS A 179 17.14 5.01 -9.23
N ARG A 180 16.21 4.32 -8.56
CA ARG A 180 15.69 2.99 -8.95
C ARG A 180 14.55 3.05 -9.96
N GLY A 181 14.24 4.23 -10.50
CA GLY A 181 13.16 4.43 -11.46
C GLY A 181 11.77 4.27 -10.86
N MET A 182 11.63 4.39 -9.53
CA MET A 182 10.32 4.33 -8.88
C MET A 182 9.66 5.71 -8.89
N VAL A 183 8.34 5.70 -9.10
CA VAL A 183 7.49 6.89 -8.91
C VAL A 183 6.80 6.79 -7.57
N TRP A 184 6.54 7.94 -6.95
CA TRP A 184 5.96 7.99 -5.62
C TRP A 184 4.80 8.98 -5.50
N SER A 185 3.98 8.76 -4.48
CA SER A 185 2.96 9.70 -4.01
C SER A 185 2.90 9.66 -2.49
N LYS A 186 2.29 10.68 -1.88
CA LYS A 186 2.25 10.88 -0.43
C LYS A 186 0.79 10.90 0.03
N GLU A 187 0.49 10.17 1.11
CA GLU A 187 -0.74 10.31 1.88
C GLU A 187 -0.43 10.98 3.22
N GLU A 188 -1.06 12.13 3.44
CA GLU A 188 -0.82 12.93 4.64
C GLU A 188 -1.47 12.30 5.87
N THR A 189 -0.71 12.24 6.96
CA THR A 189 -1.21 11.77 8.26
C THR A 189 -1.81 12.90 9.09
N GLY A 190 -1.58 14.16 8.70
CA GLY A 190 -1.87 15.35 9.49
C GLY A 190 -0.75 15.76 10.45
N VAL A 191 0.37 15.01 10.48
CA VAL A 191 1.56 15.35 11.26
C VAL A 191 2.70 15.74 10.33
N ASP A 192 3.30 16.91 10.58
CA ASP A 192 4.41 17.42 9.76
C ASP A 192 5.61 16.45 9.75
N GLY A 193 6.10 16.13 8.55
CA GLY A 193 7.21 15.21 8.34
C GLY A 193 6.91 13.72 8.56
N GLU A 194 5.71 13.33 9.00
CA GLU A 194 5.33 11.93 9.20
C GLU A 194 4.22 11.54 8.22
N ASN A 195 4.52 10.68 7.27
CA ASN A 195 3.59 10.41 6.15
C ASN A 195 3.62 8.94 5.75
N VAL A 196 2.58 8.53 5.03
CA VAL A 196 2.58 7.25 4.32
C VAL A 196 2.92 7.52 2.86
N TRP A 197 3.93 6.84 2.35
CA TRP A 197 4.43 7.01 1.00
C TRP A 197 4.13 5.77 0.17
N VAL A 198 3.69 5.99 -1.06
CA VAL A 198 3.27 4.93 -1.97
C VAL A 198 4.19 4.98 -3.19
N PHE A 199 5.02 3.96 -3.35
CA PHE A 199 6.00 3.79 -4.40
C PHE A 199 5.56 2.71 -5.40
N ARG A 200 5.91 2.91 -6.68
CA ARG A 200 5.64 1.97 -7.77
C ARG A 200 6.80 1.98 -8.75
N LYS A 201 7.07 0.85 -9.42
CA LYS A 201 7.99 0.82 -10.57
C LYS A 201 7.48 1.79 -11.66
N GLY A 202 8.38 2.59 -12.22
CA GLY A 202 8.06 3.66 -13.17
C GLY A 202 7.30 3.18 -14.41
N GLU A 203 6.33 4.00 -14.84
CA GLU A 203 5.43 3.81 -15.99
C GLU A 203 4.97 2.36 -16.25
N GLY A 204 4.65 1.60 -15.21
CA GLY A 204 3.84 0.39 -15.36
C GLY A 204 2.49 0.78 -15.96
N LEU A 205 2.41 0.88 -17.29
CA LEU A 205 1.18 1.11 -18.02
C LEU A 205 0.28 -0.09 -17.69
N SER A 206 -0.66 0.14 -16.79
CA SER A 206 -1.80 -0.71 -16.65
C SER A 206 -2.75 -0.44 -17.81
N GLU A 207 -3.64 -1.38 -18.08
CA GLU A 207 -4.71 -1.19 -19.05
C GLU A 207 -6.03 -1.18 -18.30
N ILE A 208 -6.90 -0.22 -18.58
CA ILE A 208 -8.30 -0.23 -18.14
C ILE A 208 -9.21 -0.36 -19.35
N ILE A 209 -10.44 -0.82 -19.11
CA ILE A 209 -11.49 -0.88 -20.12
C ILE A 209 -12.47 0.25 -19.83
N VAL A 210 -12.61 1.21 -20.74
CA VAL A 210 -13.62 2.25 -20.65
C VAL A 210 -14.81 1.85 -21.51
N LYS A 211 -15.98 1.65 -20.88
CA LYS A 211 -17.21 1.24 -21.56
C LYS A 211 -18.16 2.42 -21.74
N THR A 212 -18.52 2.73 -22.98
CA THR A 212 -19.43 3.83 -23.31
C THR A 212 -20.90 3.44 -23.10
N ARG A 213 -21.82 4.42 -23.14
CA ARG A 213 -23.29 4.17 -23.15
C ARG A 213 -23.76 3.28 -24.31
N THR A 214 -23.06 3.31 -25.45
CA THR A 214 -23.39 2.47 -26.62
C THR A 214 -22.83 1.05 -26.51
N GLY A 215 -22.14 0.72 -25.42
CA GLY A 215 -21.54 -0.59 -25.20
C GLY A 215 -20.16 -0.77 -25.83
N ARG A 216 -19.61 0.25 -26.51
CA ARG A 216 -18.25 0.22 -27.06
C ARG A 216 -17.23 0.18 -25.92
N GLU A 217 -16.19 -0.63 -26.09
CA GLU A 217 -15.07 -0.76 -25.16
C GLU A 217 -13.82 -0.09 -25.73
N ILE A 218 -13.19 0.76 -24.92
CA ILE A 218 -11.96 1.47 -25.24
C ILE A 218 -10.89 1.01 -24.25
N ARG A 219 -9.81 0.40 -24.75
CA ARG A 219 -8.66 0.01 -23.93
C ARG A 219 -7.74 1.20 -23.78
N LEU A 220 -7.48 1.62 -22.54
CA LEU A 220 -6.68 2.80 -22.25
C LEU A 220 -5.48 2.46 -21.37
N GLY A 221 -4.30 2.85 -21.85
CA GLY A 221 -3.05 2.79 -21.10
C GLY A 221 -3.02 3.86 -20.00
N VAL A 222 -2.98 3.43 -18.75
CA VAL A 222 -3.04 4.30 -17.58
C VAL A 222 -1.96 3.94 -16.57
N LYS A 223 -1.53 4.92 -15.78
CA LYS A 223 -0.80 4.66 -14.55
C LYS A 223 -1.81 4.55 -13.42
N LEU A 224 -1.63 3.64 -12.47
CA LEU A 224 -2.51 3.59 -11.29
C LEU A 224 -2.45 4.88 -10.45
N SER A 225 -1.35 5.64 -10.59
CA SER A 225 -1.18 6.98 -10.01
C SER A 225 -1.81 8.11 -10.84
N ASP A 226 -2.38 7.84 -12.01
CA ASP A 226 -3.13 8.85 -12.77
C ASP A 226 -4.36 9.28 -11.97
N THR A 227 -4.58 10.59 -11.88
CA THR A 227 -5.84 11.14 -11.38
C THR A 227 -6.95 10.88 -12.38
N VAL A 228 -8.19 10.86 -11.91
CA VAL A 228 -9.37 10.73 -12.79
C VAL A 228 -9.37 11.82 -13.86
N LEU A 229 -8.93 13.04 -13.54
CA LEU A 229 -8.77 14.11 -14.53
C LEU A 229 -7.77 13.74 -15.63
N LYS A 230 -6.61 13.15 -15.30
CA LYS A 230 -5.64 12.67 -16.30
C LYS A 230 -6.23 11.57 -17.18
N VAL A 231 -7.03 10.67 -16.61
CA VAL A 231 -7.73 9.61 -17.36
C VAL A 231 -8.75 10.20 -18.32
N LYS A 232 -9.52 11.21 -17.89
CA LYS A 232 -10.46 11.95 -18.76
C LYS A 232 -9.74 12.66 -19.91
N ASN A 233 -8.59 13.29 -19.63
CA ASN A 233 -7.76 13.89 -20.68
C ASN A 233 -7.32 12.86 -21.74
N LYS A 234 -6.82 11.71 -21.29
CA LYS A 234 -6.40 10.60 -22.16
C LYS A 234 -7.57 10.04 -22.97
N LEU A 235 -8.72 9.86 -22.35
CA LEU A 235 -9.94 9.38 -23.02
C LEU A 235 -10.42 10.40 -24.06
N GLY A 236 -10.38 11.69 -23.75
CA GLY A 236 -10.64 12.78 -24.71
C GLY A 236 -9.72 12.64 -25.92
N ALA A 237 -8.40 12.53 -25.74
CA ALA A 237 -7.48 12.37 -26.87
C ALA A 237 -7.83 11.19 -27.81
N VAL A 238 -8.47 10.12 -27.30
CA VAL A 238 -8.95 8.97 -28.10
C VAL A 238 -10.31 9.22 -28.75
N GLU A 239 -11.25 9.84 -28.03
CA GLU A 239 -12.63 10.07 -28.48
C GLU A 239 -12.84 11.38 -29.26
N GLY A 240 -11.81 12.25 -29.33
CA GLY A 240 -11.87 13.61 -29.88
C GLY A 240 -11.79 14.70 -28.79
N LEU A 241 -11.72 15.99 -29.15
CA LEU A 241 -11.53 17.13 -28.20
C LEU A 241 -12.74 17.39 -27.27
N VAL A 242 -13.13 16.39 -26.48
CA VAL A 242 -14.16 16.44 -25.45
C VAL A 242 -13.54 17.02 -24.18
N LEU A 243 -14.07 18.17 -23.74
CA LEU A 243 -13.65 18.80 -22.49
C LEU A 243 -13.77 17.83 -21.31
N PRO A 244 -12.71 17.67 -20.49
CA PRO A 244 -12.69 16.72 -19.36
C PRO A 244 -13.86 16.91 -18.40
N ASP A 245 -14.30 18.14 -18.20
CA ASP A 245 -15.37 18.48 -17.24
C ASP A 245 -16.73 17.95 -17.68
N LYS A 246 -16.93 17.71 -18.98
CA LYS A 246 -18.15 17.08 -19.51
C LYS A 246 -18.13 15.56 -19.37
N GLN A 247 -16.98 14.95 -19.06
CA GLN A 247 -16.85 13.52 -18.94
C GLN A 247 -17.19 13.07 -17.52
N ILE A 248 -18.05 12.07 -17.39
CA ILE A 248 -18.36 11.41 -16.13
C ILE A 248 -17.87 9.97 -16.23
N LEU A 249 -16.88 9.63 -15.39
CA LEU A 249 -16.39 8.27 -15.22
C LEU A 249 -17.04 7.68 -13.97
N LEU A 250 -17.55 6.45 -14.09
CA LEU A 250 -18.20 5.73 -13.00
C LEU A 250 -17.60 4.34 -12.82
N MET A 251 -17.47 3.91 -11.57
CA MET A 251 -17.08 2.55 -11.25
C MET A 251 -17.94 2.04 -10.10
N LYS A 252 -18.55 0.86 -10.27
CA LYS A 252 -19.42 0.23 -9.25
C LYS A 252 -20.53 1.17 -8.74
N GLY A 253 -21.11 1.95 -9.64
CA GLY A 253 -22.17 2.92 -9.32
C GLY A 253 -21.69 4.23 -8.70
N VAL A 254 -20.39 4.38 -8.43
CA VAL A 254 -19.79 5.59 -7.84
C VAL A 254 -19.18 6.46 -8.94
N THR A 255 -19.50 7.75 -8.94
CA THR A 255 -18.84 8.75 -9.80
C THR A 255 -17.42 9.01 -9.29
N LEU A 256 -16.46 8.98 -10.20
CA LEU A 256 -15.06 9.21 -9.87
C LEU A 256 -14.74 10.72 -9.82
N GLU A 257 -14.06 11.14 -8.76
CA GLU A 257 -13.67 12.52 -8.45
C GLU A 257 -12.33 12.85 -9.13
N ASN A 258 -12.24 14.05 -9.71
CA ASN A 258 -11.13 14.46 -10.57
C ASN A 258 -9.76 14.41 -9.89
N GLU A 259 -9.72 14.70 -8.58
CA GLU A 259 -8.55 14.82 -7.73
C GLU A 259 -8.04 13.45 -7.26
N LYS A 260 -8.92 12.43 -7.25
CA LYS A 260 -8.56 11.10 -6.78
C LYS A 260 -7.84 10.30 -7.85
N THR A 261 -6.92 9.43 -7.43
CA THR A 261 -6.16 8.54 -8.32
C THR A 261 -6.91 7.24 -8.57
N LEU A 262 -6.58 6.55 -9.67
CA LEU A 262 -7.13 5.22 -9.96
C LEU A 262 -6.87 4.22 -8.83
N ASP A 263 -5.71 4.30 -8.18
CA ASP A 263 -5.36 3.46 -7.03
C ASP A 263 -6.21 3.73 -5.77
N GLN A 264 -6.61 4.97 -5.53
CA GLN A 264 -7.53 5.28 -4.42
C GLN A 264 -8.91 4.64 -4.63
N TYR A 265 -9.29 4.40 -5.88
CA TYR A 265 -10.47 3.61 -6.22
C TYR A 265 -10.18 2.10 -6.27
N GLY A 266 -8.92 1.69 -6.11
CA GLY A 266 -8.51 0.29 -6.16
C GLY A 266 -8.58 -0.32 -7.56
N VAL A 267 -8.40 0.50 -8.60
CA VAL A 267 -8.35 0.06 -9.99
C VAL A 267 -7.15 -0.87 -10.22
N VAL A 268 -7.38 -1.92 -10.99
CA VAL A 268 -6.37 -2.86 -11.47
C VAL A 268 -6.41 -3.00 -12.97
N LYS A 269 -5.40 -3.68 -13.54
CA LYS A 269 -5.39 -4.06 -14.95
C LYS A 269 -6.70 -4.79 -15.31
N GLY A 270 -7.34 -4.35 -16.38
CA GLY A 270 -8.61 -4.89 -16.88
C GLY A 270 -9.86 -4.36 -16.18
N THR A 271 -9.75 -3.43 -15.22
CA THR A 271 -10.93 -2.85 -14.57
C THR A 271 -11.80 -2.12 -15.59
N THR A 272 -13.10 -2.38 -15.56
CA THR A 272 -14.09 -1.67 -16.38
C THR A 272 -14.59 -0.41 -15.69
N ILE A 273 -14.40 0.74 -16.34
CA ILE A 273 -14.94 2.04 -15.94
C ILE A 273 -15.99 2.46 -16.96
N PHE A 274 -17.18 2.86 -16.49
CA PHE A 274 -18.25 3.35 -17.35
C PHE A 274 -18.06 4.83 -17.66
N TYR A 275 -18.27 5.20 -18.92
CA TYR A 275 -18.15 6.56 -19.42
C TYR A 275 -19.49 7.07 -19.93
N ARG A 276 -19.86 8.28 -19.50
CA ARG A 276 -20.94 9.07 -20.10
C ARG A 276 -20.55 10.54 -20.19
N LEU A 277 -21.19 11.24 -21.11
CA LEU A 277 -21.14 12.70 -21.16
C LEU A 277 -22.23 13.27 -20.26
N GLN A 278 -21.96 14.41 -19.63
CA GLN A 278 -23.01 15.22 -19.01
C GLN A 278 -23.90 15.77 -20.14
N ASP A 279 -25.18 15.37 -20.13
CA ASP A 279 -26.14 15.83 -21.13
C ASP A 279 -26.35 17.35 -20.97
N HIS A 280 -26.34 18.08 -22.09
CA HIS A 280 -26.84 19.45 -22.11
C HIS A 280 -28.36 19.40 -22.07
N THR A 281 -28.95 19.34 -20.88
CA THR A 281 -30.32 19.83 -20.72
C THR A 281 -30.27 21.35 -20.70
N GLY A 282 -30.04 21.93 -21.88
CA GLY A 282 -30.40 23.31 -22.16
C GLY A 282 -31.89 23.33 -22.44
N ASN A 283 -32.67 23.74 -21.43
CA ASN A 283 -33.89 24.51 -21.63
C ASN A 283 -33.56 25.96 -21.27
#